data_AF-G7WDI2-F1
#
_entry.id   AF-G7WDI2-F1
#
_cell.length_a   1.000
_cell.length_b   1.000
_cell.length_c   1.000
_cell.angle_alpha   90.00
_cell.angle_beta   90.00
_cell.angle_gamma   90.00
#
_symmetry.space_group_name_H-M   'P 1'
#
loop_
_entity.id
_entity.type
_entity.pdbx_description
1 polymer ?
#
loop_
_entity_poly.entity_id
_entity_poly.type
_entity_poly.pdbx_seq_one_letter_code
_entity_poly.pdbx_strand_id
1 'polypeptide(L)' 'MSEEKTIDELFKELKNELDFLPEDDNVREGFLMGLTFIMIM' A
#
# COMPACT_ATOMS: atom_id res chain seq x y z
N MET A 1 -26.36 -6.13 1.17
CA MET A 1 -25.57 -6.88 2.17
C MET A 1 -24.16 -6.36 2.02
N SER A 2 -23.55 -5.85 3.08
CA SER A 2 -22.10 -5.59 3.04
C SER A 2 -21.43 -6.95 3.00
N GLU A 3 -20.81 -7.31 1.88
CA GLU A 3 -19.98 -8.50 1.80
C GLU A 3 -18.82 -8.29 2.77
N GLU A 4 -18.79 -9.04 3.87
CA GLU A 4 -17.65 -9.05 4.79
C GLU A 4 -16.48 -9.67 4.04
N LYS A 5 -15.53 -8.83 3.62
CA LYS A 5 -14.28 -9.28 3.03
C LYS A 5 -13.48 -10.04 4.06
N THR A 6 -12.92 -11.17 3.66
CA THR A 6 -11.96 -11.91 4.47
C THR A 6 -10.66 -11.12 4.63
N ILE A 7 -9.88 -11.46 5.66
CA ILE A 7 -8.56 -10.88 5.88
C ILE A 7 -7.66 -11.07 4.63
N ASP A 8 -7.73 -12.24 4.00
CA ASP A 8 -6.95 -12.55 2.79
C ASP A 8 -7.34 -11.67 1.60
N GLU A 9 -8.63 -11.37 1.42
CA GLU A 9 -9.10 -10.45 0.37
C GLU A 9 -8.61 -9.02 0.62
N LEU A 10 -8.63 -8.57 1.87
CA LEU A 10 -8.10 -7.25 2.26
C LEU A 10 -6.59 -7.15 2.00
N PHE A 11 -5.82 -8.18 2.34
CA PHE A 11 -4.38 -8.20 2.05
C PHE A 11 -4.09 -8.24 0.55
N LYS A 12 -4.91 -8.94 -0.22
CA LYS A 12 -4.78 -8.99 -1.68
C LYS A 12 -5.08 -7.63 -2.32
N GLU A 13 -6.12 -6.94 -1.86
CA GLU A 13 -6.44 -5.59 -2.30
C GLU A 13 -5.33 -4.61 -1.94
N LEU A 14 -4.86 -4.63 -0.70
CA LEU A 14 -3.74 -3.80 -0.26
C LEU A 14 -2.48 -4.07 -1.11
N LYS A 15 -2.18 -5.34 -1.39
CA LYS A 15 -1.04 -5.68 -2.24
C LYS A 15 -1.20 -5.14 -3.66
N ASN A 16 -2.39 -5.25 -4.25
CA ASN A 16 -2.67 -4.69 -5.58
C ASN A 16 -2.57 -3.16 -5.59
N GLU A 17 -3.04 -2.50 -4.54
CA GLU A 17 -2.92 -1.05 -4.40
C GLU A 17 -1.46 -0.61 -4.25
N LEU A 18 -0.62 -1.43 -3.65
CA LEU A 18 0.81 -1.16 -3.47
C LEU A 18 1.68 -1.68 -4.62
N ASP A 19 1.11 -2.30 -5.65
CA ASP A 19 1.84 -2.93 -6.77
C ASP A 19 2.57 -1.90 -7.66
N PHE A 20 2.23 -0.61 -7.53
CA PHE A 20 2.99 0.47 -8.17
C PHE A 20 4.34 0.72 -7.49
N LEU A 21 4.56 0.20 -6.27
CA LEU A 21 5.80 0.39 -5.54
C LEU A 21 6.91 -0.48 -6.14
N PRO A 22 8.13 0.07 -6.34
CA PRO A 22 9.26 -0.71 -6.81
C PRO A 22 9.56 -1.93 -5.92
N GLU A 23 10.07 -2.99 -6.54
CA GLU A 23 10.47 -4.21 -5.82
C GLU A 23 11.66 -3.96 -4.87
N ASP A 24 12.52 -2.99 -5.19
CA ASP A 24 13.66 -2.59 -4.36
C ASP A 24 13.20 -1.94 -3.05
N ASP A 25 13.61 -2.55 -1.93
CA ASP A 25 13.18 -2.12 -0.59
C ASP A 25 13.63 -0.69 -0.25
N ASN A 26 14.82 -0.26 -0.67
CA ASN A 26 15.29 1.11 -0.41
C ASN A 26 14.47 2.14 -1.20
N VAL A 27 14.13 1.81 -2.45
CA VAL A 27 13.29 2.68 -3.28
C VAL A 27 11.86 2.73 -2.75
N ARG A 28 11.32 1.59 -2.27
CA ARG A 28 10.01 1.50 -1.64
C ARG A 28 9.93 2.35 -0.36
N GLU A 29 10.91 2.24 0.52
CA GLU A 29 10.99 3.05 1.75
C GLU A 29 11.04 4.55 1.44
N GLY A 30 11.86 4.95 0.48
CA GLY A 30 11.93 6.36 0.02
C GLY A 30 10.60 6.88 -0.51
N PHE A 31 9.87 6.06 -1.27
CA PHE A 31 8.57 6.42 -1.82
C PHE A 31 7.50 6.58 -0.72
N LEU A 32 7.45 5.63 0.22
CA LEU A 32 6.52 5.66 1.36
C LEU A 32 6.79 6.86 2.28
N MET A 33 8.07 7.19 2.50
CA MET A 33 8.45 8.37 3.28
C MET A 33 8.01 9.67 2.58
N GLY A 34 8.20 9.76 1.26
CA GLY A 34 7.73 10.90 0.45
C GLY A 34 6.21 11.07 0.49
N LEU A 35 5.45 9.98 0.32
CA LEU A 35 3.99 10.01 0.45
C LEU A 35 3.54 10.47 1.84
N THR A 36 4.19 9.96 2.89
CA THR A 36 3.89 10.34 4.27
C THR A 36 4.15 11.82 4.51
N PHE A 37 5.25 12.36 3.96
CA PHE A 37 5.56 13.78 4.06
C PHE A 37 4.52 14.67 3.37
N ILE A 38 4.06 14.27 2.17
CA ILE A 38 3.03 15.00 1.42
C ILE A 38 1.67 14.97 2.11
N MET A 39 1.31 13.86 2.77
CA MET A 39 0.02 13.73 3.47
C MET A 39 -0.04 14.45 4.83
N ILE A 40 1.12 14.73 5.45
CA ILE A 40 1.20 15.39 6.76
C ILE A 40 1.27 16.92 6.65
N MET A 41 1.71 17.46 5.50
CA MET A 41 1.74 18.90 5.22
C MET A 41 0.40 19.41 4.65
#